data_AF-A0A9E2TYX8-F1
#
_entry.id   AF-A0A9E2TYX8-F1
#
_cell.length_a   1.000
_cell.length_b   1.000
_cell.length_c   1.000
_cell.angle_alpha   90.00
_cell.angle_beta   90.00
_cell.angle_gamma   90.00
#
_symmetry.space_group_name_H-M   'P 1'
#
loop_
_entity.id
_entity.type
_entity.pdbx_description
1 polymer ?
#
loop_
_entity_poly.entity_id
_entity_poly.type
_entity_poly.pdbx_seq_one_letter_code
_entity_poly.pdbx_strand_id
1 'polypeptide(L)' 'MDEVHAVLRRLDRIETLEREGAHPATVLAELHELVREAEAWARLEGDERARAAAAAIAERAMIAV' A
#
# COMPACT_ATOMS: atom_id res chain seq x y z
N MET A 1 7.92 -12.93 8.83
CA MET A 1 6.77 -13.73 9.32
C MET A 1 5.67 -12.86 9.96
N ASP A 2 5.98 -11.68 10.52
CA ASP A 2 4.97 -10.75 11.09
C ASP A 2 4.25 -9.96 9.98
N GLU A 3 4.94 -9.79 8.87
CA GLU A 3 4.54 -9.05 7.70
C GLU A 3 3.20 -9.54 7.14
N VAL A 4 3.14 -10.80 6.70
CA VAL A 4 1.90 -11.40 6.18
C VAL A 4 0.71 -11.22 7.12
N HIS A 5 0.93 -11.32 8.44
CA HIS A 5 -0.13 -11.12 9.43
C HIS A 5 -0.56 -9.66 9.53
N ALA A 6 0.35 -8.71 9.40
CA ALA A 6 0.02 -7.28 9.36
C ALA A 6 -0.86 -6.92 8.15
N VAL A 7 -0.52 -7.43 6.97
CA VAL A 7 -1.34 -7.25 5.76
C VAL A 7 -2.72 -7.87 5.92
N LEU A 8 -2.82 -9.11 6.41
CA LEU A 8 -4.12 -9.77 6.60
C LEU A 8 -5.01 -9.01 7.59
N ARG A 9 -4.46 -8.53 8.71
CA ARG A 9 -5.23 -7.73 9.68
C ARG A 9 -5.78 -6.44 9.07
N ARG A 10 -5.05 -5.80 8.16
CA ARG A 10 -5.49 -4.57 7.53
C ARG A 10 -6.53 -4.82 6.43
N LEU A 11 -6.39 -5.92 5.68
CA LEU A 11 -7.43 -6.35 4.73
C LEU A 11 -8.76 -6.65 5.44
N ASP A 12 -8.73 -7.39 6.55
CA ASP A 12 -9.94 -7.64 7.38
C ASP A 12 -10.61 -6.34 7.85
N ARG A 13 -9.79 -5.33 8.18
CA ARG A 13 -10.29 -4.01 8.60
C ARG A 13 -10.95 -3.26 7.45
N ILE A 14 -10.35 -3.27 6.26
CA ILE A 14 -10.93 -2.67 5.05
C ILE A 14 -12.27 -3.32 4.72
N GLU A 15 -12.32 -4.66 4.69
CA GLU A 15 -13.57 -5.39 4.43
C GLU A 15 -14.67 -5.09 5.45
N THR A 16 -14.29 -4.88 6.71
CA THR A 16 -15.22 -4.47 7.77
C THR A 16 -15.77 -3.07 7.52
N LEU A 17 -14.89 -2.10 7.22
CA LEU A 17 -15.28 -0.72 6.93
C LEU A 17 -16.20 -0.64 5.71
N GLU A 18 -15.91 -1.40 4.65
CA GLU A 18 -16.75 -1.46 3.46
C GLU A 18 -18.14 -2.04 3.75
N ARG A 19 -18.20 -3.12 4.54
CA ARG A 19 -19.46 -3.75 4.95
C ARG A 19 -20.31 -2.84 5.84
N GLU A 20 -19.67 -2.04 6.68
CA GLU A 20 -20.31 -1.06 7.55
C GLU A 20 -20.74 0.22 6.82
N GLY A 21 -20.39 0.36 5.53
CA GLY A 21 -20.69 1.57 4.77
C GLY A 21 -19.91 2.78 5.29
N ALA A 22 -18.69 2.56 5.79
CA ALA A 22 -17.83 3.62 6.31
C ALA A 22 -17.58 4.70 5.26
N HIS A 23 -17.27 5.90 5.73
CA HIS A 23 -16.98 7.02 4.83
C HIS A 23 -15.80 6.66 3.90
N PRO A 24 -15.87 6.95 2.58
CA PRO A 24 -14.83 6.55 1.62
C PRO A 24 -13.41 6.99 2.01
N ALA A 25 -13.28 8.15 2.64
CA ALA A 25 -11.99 8.64 3.15
C ALA A 25 -11.36 7.72 4.22
N THR A 26 -12.17 7.03 5.02
CA THR A 26 -11.71 6.09 6.05
C THR A 26 -11.15 4.82 5.41
N VAL A 27 -11.80 4.31 4.36
CA VAL A 27 -11.31 3.16 3.58
C VAL A 27 -10.02 3.53 2.82
N LEU A 28 -9.98 4.72 2.21
CA LEU A 28 -8.79 5.24 1.54
C LEU A 28 -7.59 5.38 2.46
N ALA A 29 -7.79 5.77 3.72
CA ALA A 29 -6.71 5.87 4.70
C ALA A 29 -6.08 4.49 4.98
N GLU A 30 -6.88 3.44 5.14
CA GLU A 30 -6.36 2.08 5.33
C GLU A 30 -5.66 1.55 4.07
N LEU A 31 -6.19 1.85 2.88
CA LEU A 31 -5.52 1.50 1.61
C LEU A 31 -4.15 2.19 1.45
N HIS A 32 -4.06 3.48 1.80
CA HIS A 32 -2.78 4.20 1.76
C HIS A 32 -1.74 3.59 2.71
N GLU A 33 -2.14 3.20 3.91
CA GLU A 33 -1.22 2.58 4.86
C GLU A 33 -0.81 1.16 4.43
N LEU A 34 -1.71 0.39 3.80
CA LEU A 34 -1.37 -0.89 3.19
C LEU A 34 -0.33 -0.74 2.07
N VAL A 35 -0.48 0.26 1.20
CA VAL A 35 0.50 0.56 0.14
C VAL A 35 1.86 0.94 0.74
N ARG A 36 1.88 1.77 1.79
CA ARG A 36 3.12 2.15 2.47
C ARG A 36 3.87 0.96 3.07
N GLU A 37 3.15 0.05 3.71
CA GLU A 37 3.74 -1.18 4.26
C GLU A 37 4.29 -2.09 3.17
N ALA A 38 3.54 -2.27 2.08
CA ALA A 38 3.99 -3.05 0.93
C ALA A 38 5.25 -2.45 0.28
N GLU A 39 5.32 -1.14 0.13
CA GLU A 39 6.53 -0.47 -0.35
C GLU A 39 7.70 -0.63 0.61
N ALA A 40 7.47 -0.56 1.92
CA ALA A 40 8.51 -0.73 2.93
C ALA A 40 9.12 -2.13 2.85
N TRP A 41 8.31 -3.18 2.70
CA TRP A 41 8.82 -4.53 2.48
C TRP A 41 9.48 -4.69 1.12
N ALA A 42 8.90 -4.14 0.04
CA ALA A 42 9.52 -4.20 -1.27
C ALA A 42 10.91 -3.52 -1.29
N ARG A 43 11.11 -2.47 -0.48
CA ARG A 43 12.42 -1.84 -0.27
C ARG A 43 13.38 -2.74 0.53
N LEU A 44 12.88 -3.43 1.55
CA LEU A 44 13.67 -4.33 2.40
C LEU A 44 14.07 -5.64 1.70
N GLU A 45 13.16 -6.22 0.91
CA GLU A 45 13.39 -7.43 0.09
C GLU A 45 14.03 -7.12 -1.27
N GLY A 46 14.16 -5.84 -1.63
CA GLY A 46 14.23 -5.40 -3.02
C GLY A 46 15.43 -5.90 -3.84
N ASP A 47 15.11 -6.68 -4.88
CA ASP A 47 15.84 -6.80 -6.15
C ASP A 47 15.97 -5.42 -6.82
N GLU A 48 17.17 -5.11 -7.30
CA GLU A 48 17.56 -3.86 -7.97
C GLU A 48 16.58 -3.42 -9.06
N ARG A 49 15.98 -4.39 -9.79
CA ARG A 49 15.02 -4.10 -10.87
C ARG A 49 13.70 -3.48 -10.37
N ALA A 50 13.21 -3.93 -9.21
CA ALA A 50 11.96 -3.40 -8.66
C ALA A 50 12.13 -1.95 -8.19
N ARG A 51 13.30 -1.63 -7.62
CA ARG A 51 13.66 -0.26 -7.21
C ARG A 51 13.72 0.68 -8.42
N ALA A 52 14.33 0.23 -9.52
CA ALA A 52 14.40 1.00 -10.76
C ALA A 52 13.02 1.25 -11.38
N ALA A 53 12.13 0.26 -11.37
CA ALA A 53 10.77 0.40 -11.91
C ALA A 53 9.90 1.38 -11.09
N ALA A 54 9.97 1.32 -9.76
CA ALA A 54 9.23 2.22 -8.88
C ALA A 54 9.66 3.69 -9.05
N ALA A 55 10.98 3.93 -9.19
CA ALA A 55 11.52 5.27 -9.44
C ALA A 55 10.98 5.87 -10.76
N ALA A 56 10.94 5.09 -11.84
CA ALA A 56 10.43 5.54 -13.13
C ALA A 56 8.93 5.88 -13.12
N ILE A 57 8.14 5.18 -12.30
CA ILE A 57 6.70 5.47 -12.15
C ILE A 57 6.50 6.78 -11.38
N ALA A 58 7.23 6.97 -10.28
CA ALA A 58 7.15 8.19 -9.47
C ALA A 58 7.56 9.45 -10.26
N GLU A 59 8.61 9.35 -11.07
CA GLU A 59 9.09 10.44 -11.92
C GLU A 59 8.03 10.87 -12.96
N ARG A 60 7.33 9.90 -13.56
CA ARG A 60 6.23 10.17 -14.49
C ARG A 60 5.01 10.78 -13.83
N ALA A 61 4.71 10.39 -12.59
CA ALA A 61 3.61 10.94 -11.82
C ALA A 61 3.85 12.42 -11.44
N MET A 62 5.11 12.81 -11.20
CA MET A 62 5.47 14.21 -10.92
C MET A 62 5.42 15.12 -12.15
N ILE A 63 5.65 14.60 -13.35
CA ILE A 63 5.59 15.38 -14.61
C ILE A 63 4.14 15.63 -15.06
N ALA A 64 3.19 14.85 -14.56
CA ALA A 64 1.77 14.92 -14.93
C ALA A 64 0.93 15.91 -14.09
N VAL A 65 1.55 16.62 -13.14
CA VAL A 65 0.92 17.65 -12.27
C VAL A 65 1.44 19.03 -12.66
#